data_AF-X1ERV3-F1
#
_entry.id   AF-X1ERV3-F1
#
_cell.length_a   1.000
_cell.length_b   1.000
_cell.length_c   1.000
_cell.angle_alpha   90.00
_cell.angle_beta   90.00
_cell.angle_gamma   90.00
#
_symmetry.space_group_name_H-M   'P 1'
#
loop_
_entity.id
_entity.type
_entity.pdbx_description
1 polymer ?
#
loop_
_entity_poly.entity_id
_entity_poly.type
_entity_poly.pdbx_seq_one_letter_code
_entity_poly.pdbx_strand_id
1 'polypeptide(L)'
;NQKDDKSFGPNGNPVCDAGLEMKSVGRWTEGNRERLKFRCPIKASKKFAQKHGNACPAGHPSFDTGKCYGCTKYIDVTDDARSRVPRDSKEFKETFKDRQIIEQYYSRLGDREVERTTHYSFTAISNQMTIAHLSASLIAVAAAVILQQPDKIRCYRTFARLPKTG
;
A
#
# COMPACT_ATOMS: atom_id res chain seq x y z
N ASN A 1 -8.16 -1.69 -7.97
CA ASN A 1 -8.34 -0.45 -7.20
C ASN A 1 -7.43 -0.45 -5.98
N GLN A 2 -6.15 -0.10 -6.17
CA GLN A 2 -5.09 -0.12 -5.15
C GLN A 2 -4.62 1.32 -4.87
N LYS A 3 -5.52 2.21 -4.46
CA LYS A 3 -5.15 3.57 -4.05
C LYS A 3 -5.66 3.81 -2.65
N ASP A 4 -4.92 4.66 -1.94
CA ASP A 4 -5.23 5.11 -0.59
C ASP A 4 -6.70 5.50 -0.45
N ASP A 5 -7.22 5.32 0.76
CA ASP A 5 -8.57 5.71 1.10
C ASP A 5 -8.78 7.18 0.74
N LYS A 6 -9.75 7.41 -0.15
CA LYS A 6 -10.08 8.75 -0.60
C LYS A 6 -10.98 9.35 0.47
N SER A 7 -10.62 10.51 0.97
CA SER A 7 -11.53 11.32 1.75
C SER A 7 -12.68 11.80 0.86
N PHE A 8 -13.89 11.68 1.38
CA PHE A 8 -15.12 12.12 0.71
C PHE A 8 -15.70 13.32 1.45
N GLY A 9 -16.22 14.27 0.67
CA GLY A 9 -16.92 15.43 1.17
C GLY A 9 -18.39 15.11 1.48
N PRO A 10 -19.14 16.12 1.95
CA PRO A 10 -20.55 15.94 2.33
C PRO A 10 -21.44 15.49 1.18
N ASN A 11 -21.08 15.77 -0.08
CA ASN A 11 -21.86 15.35 -1.25
C ASN A 11 -21.33 14.03 -1.86
N GLY A 12 -20.48 13.30 -1.14
CA GLY A 12 -19.92 12.02 -1.61
C GLY A 12 -18.87 12.16 -2.72
N ASN A 13 -18.37 13.37 -2.98
CA ASN A 13 -17.29 13.58 -3.95
C ASN A 13 -15.93 13.56 -3.26
N PRO A 14 -14.85 13.14 -3.94
CA PRO A 14 -13.52 13.08 -3.34
C PRO A 14 -13.03 14.49 -3.00
N VAL A 15 -12.29 14.60 -1.90
CA VAL A 15 -11.72 15.86 -1.42
C VAL A 15 -10.27 15.97 -1.91
N CYS A 16 -9.86 17.16 -2.38
CA CYS A 16 -8.46 17.41 -2.74
C CYS A 16 -7.61 17.67 -1.50
N ASP A 17 -6.29 17.76 -1.67
CA ASP A 17 -5.36 17.88 -0.54
C ASP A 17 -5.48 19.26 0.16
N ALA A 18 -6.14 20.23 -0.49
CA ALA A 18 -6.53 21.51 0.12
C ALA A 18 -7.84 21.44 0.95
N GLY A 19 -8.40 20.24 1.17
CA GLY A 19 -9.67 20.07 1.89
C GLY A 19 -10.92 20.48 1.09
N LEU A 20 -10.79 20.74 -0.22
CA LEU A 20 -11.91 21.16 -1.06
C LEU A 20 -12.56 19.98 -1.77
N GLU A 21 -13.88 19.87 -1.65
CA GLU A 21 -14.65 18.85 -2.37
C GLU A 21 -14.57 19.06 -3.89
N MET A 22 -14.17 18.03 -4.62
CA MET A 22 -13.89 18.11 -6.05
C MET A 22 -15.15 18.03 -6.89
N LYS A 23 -15.13 18.67 -8.07
CA LYS A 23 -16.27 18.69 -8.98
C LYS A 23 -16.23 17.49 -9.93
N SER A 24 -17.32 16.72 -10.00
CA SER A 24 -17.49 15.65 -10.97
C SER A 24 -17.51 16.21 -12.40
N VAL A 25 -16.82 15.52 -13.30
CA VAL A 25 -16.69 15.88 -14.73
C VAL A 25 -17.24 14.77 -15.62
N GLY A 26 -17.94 13.81 -15.02
CA GLY A 26 -18.54 12.69 -15.73
C GLY A 26 -17.72 11.39 -15.66
N ARG A 27 -18.22 10.41 -16.38
CA ARG A 27 -17.65 9.07 -16.49
C ARG A 27 -16.70 9.02 -17.68
N TRP A 28 -15.60 8.29 -17.51
CA TRP A 28 -14.55 8.10 -18.50
C TRP A 28 -14.19 6.63 -18.56
N THR A 29 -14.12 6.09 -19.77
CA THR A 29 -13.71 4.71 -20.01
C THR A 29 -12.26 4.71 -20.50
N GLU A 30 -11.39 3.99 -19.80
CA GLU A 30 -9.97 3.87 -20.12
C GLU A 30 -9.61 2.39 -20.27
N GLY A 31 -9.63 1.91 -21.51
CA GLY A 31 -9.53 0.48 -21.82
C GLY A 31 -10.67 -0.29 -21.15
N ASN A 32 -10.33 -1.28 -20.32
CA ASN A 32 -11.30 -2.13 -19.61
C ASN A 32 -11.77 -1.53 -18.26
N ARG A 33 -11.50 -0.25 -17.99
CA ARG A 33 -11.85 0.39 -16.71
C ARG A 33 -12.84 1.53 -16.90
N GLU A 34 -13.87 1.53 -16.07
CA GLU A 34 -14.80 2.66 -15.94
C GLU A 34 -14.43 3.51 -14.73
N ARG A 35 -14.29 4.82 -14.95
CA ARG A 35 -13.83 5.76 -13.93
C ARG A 35 -14.69 7.01 -13.89
N LEU A 36 -15.10 7.42 -12.71
CA LEU A 36 -15.65 8.76 -12.49
C LEU A 36 -14.49 9.74 -12.29
N LYS A 37 -14.46 10.80 -13.09
CA LYS A 37 -13.39 11.80 -13.07
C LYS A 37 -13.82 13.03 -12.28
N PHE A 38 -12.95 13.48 -11.38
CA PHE A 38 -13.15 14.68 -10.58
C PHE A 38 -12.01 15.66 -10.80
N ARG A 39 -12.36 16.95 -10.95
CA ARG A 39 -11.39 18.04 -11.14
C ARG A 39 -11.45 19.04 -9.99
N CYS A 40 -10.35 19.78 -9.84
CA CYS A 40 -10.24 20.91 -8.93
C CYS A 40 -11.45 21.86 -9.10
N PRO A 41 -12.18 22.17 -8.01
CA PRO A 41 -13.39 22.98 -8.08
C PRO A 41 -13.10 24.44 -8.51
N ILE A 42 -11.92 24.96 -8.15
CA ILE A 42 -11.45 26.31 -8.52
C ILE A 42 -11.28 26.41 -10.04
N LYS A 43 -10.70 25.42 -10.72
CA LYS A 43 -10.57 25.44 -12.19
C LYS A 43 -11.87 25.07 -12.90
N ALA A 44 -12.74 24.28 -12.27
CA ALA A 44 -13.97 23.77 -12.87
C ALA A 44 -15.20 24.68 -12.69
N SER A 45 -15.12 25.72 -11.85
CA SER A 45 -16.22 26.67 -11.59
C SER A 45 -15.71 28.08 -11.31
N LYS A 46 -16.06 29.04 -12.17
CA LYS A 46 -15.66 30.45 -12.02
C LYS A 46 -16.17 31.08 -10.70
N LYS A 47 -17.42 30.76 -10.31
CA LYS A 47 -18.02 31.26 -9.06
C LYS A 47 -17.26 30.76 -7.83
N PHE A 48 -16.87 29.49 -7.86
CA PHE A 48 -16.08 28.89 -6.78
C PHE A 48 -14.67 29.48 -6.74
N ALA A 49 -14.07 29.70 -7.91
CA ALA A 49 -12.75 30.30 -8.03
C ALA A 49 -12.68 31.71 -7.42
N GLN A 50 -13.67 32.56 -7.70
CA GLN A 50 -13.77 33.90 -7.13
C GLN A 50 -13.85 33.89 -5.60
N LYS A 51 -14.60 32.95 -5.01
CA LYS A 51 -14.70 32.80 -3.55
C LYS A 51 -13.38 32.37 -2.90
N HIS A 52 -12.53 31.69 -3.65
CA HIS A 52 -11.26 31.13 -3.17
C HIS A 52 -10.02 31.83 -3.77
N GLY A 53 -10.16 33.08 -4.22
CA GLY A 53 -9.05 33.91 -4.66
C GLY A 53 -8.34 33.44 -5.93
N ASN A 54 -8.97 32.59 -6.74
CA ASN A 54 -8.41 32.02 -7.99
C ASN A 54 -7.05 31.31 -7.85
N ALA A 55 -6.64 30.94 -6.63
CA ALA A 55 -5.35 30.30 -6.35
C ALA A 55 -5.58 28.95 -5.63
N CYS A 56 -4.64 28.01 -5.78
CA CYS A 56 -4.70 26.74 -5.07
C CYS A 56 -4.20 26.90 -3.62
N PRO A 57 -5.01 26.64 -2.58
CA PRO A 57 -4.55 26.76 -1.20
C PRO A 57 -3.44 25.78 -0.82
N ALA A 58 -3.36 24.63 -1.50
CA ALA A 58 -2.34 23.62 -1.28
C ALA A 58 -1.12 23.74 -2.22
N GLY A 59 -1.05 24.79 -3.05
CA GLY A 59 0.09 25.00 -3.96
C GLY A 59 0.34 23.84 -4.95
N HIS A 60 -0.71 23.15 -5.38
CA HIS A 60 -0.55 21.93 -6.20
C HIS A 60 0.05 22.27 -7.58
N PRO A 61 1.15 21.61 -8.03
CA PRO A 61 1.86 21.99 -9.26
C PRO A 61 0.97 22.07 -10.51
N SER A 62 0.06 21.11 -10.70
CA SER A 62 -0.86 21.08 -11.84
C SER A 62 -1.87 22.24 -11.90
N PHE A 63 -1.89 23.14 -10.90
CA PHE A 63 -2.72 24.34 -10.90
C PHE A 63 -2.11 25.46 -11.76
N ASP A 64 -0.79 25.63 -11.71
CA ASP A 64 -0.05 26.74 -12.34
C ASP A 64 0.91 26.29 -13.45
N THR A 65 1.25 25.00 -13.52
CA THR A 65 2.18 24.47 -14.53
C THR A 65 1.47 23.70 -15.65
N GLY A 66 2.00 23.82 -16.87
CA GLY A 66 1.53 23.10 -18.05
C GLY A 66 0.14 23.52 -18.51
N LYS A 67 -0.79 22.57 -18.64
CA LYS A 67 -2.18 22.85 -19.06
C LYS A 67 -3.06 23.44 -17.95
N CYS A 68 -2.52 23.59 -16.73
CA CYS A 68 -3.14 24.29 -15.60
C CYS A 68 -4.58 23.84 -15.27
N TYR A 69 -4.89 22.56 -15.44
CA TYR A 69 -6.23 22.00 -15.17
C TYR A 69 -6.55 21.82 -13.68
N GLY A 70 -5.57 22.01 -12.80
CA GLY A 70 -5.67 21.69 -11.38
C GLY A 70 -5.57 20.17 -11.11
N CYS A 71 -5.63 19.80 -9.83
CA CYS A 71 -5.59 18.40 -9.41
C CYS A 71 -6.78 17.59 -9.94
N THR A 72 -6.56 16.31 -10.22
CA THR A 72 -7.58 15.35 -10.65
C THR A 72 -7.60 14.15 -9.72
N LYS A 73 -8.79 13.67 -9.37
CA LYS A 73 -8.99 12.39 -8.68
C LYS A 73 -9.96 11.54 -9.48
N TYR A 74 -9.81 10.23 -9.39
CA TYR A 74 -10.64 9.26 -10.09
C TYR A 74 -11.25 8.30 -9.08
N ILE A 75 -12.52 7.97 -9.23
CA ILE A 75 -13.14 6.82 -8.57
C ILE A 75 -13.31 5.74 -9.62
N ASP A 76 -12.79 4.56 -9.34
CA ASP A 76 -12.91 3.43 -10.24
C ASP A 76 -14.22 2.71 -9.91
N VAL A 77 -15.11 2.63 -10.90
CA VAL A 77 -16.47 2.07 -10.81
C VAL A 77 -16.60 0.84 -11.71
N THR A 78 -15.49 0.27 -12.14
CA THR A 78 -15.46 -0.93 -12.98
C THR A 78 -16.11 -2.09 -12.24
N ASP A 79 -17.07 -2.77 -12.89
CA ASP A 79 -17.62 -4.04 -12.40
C ASP A 79 -16.75 -5.20 -12.90
N ASP A 80 -15.61 -5.41 -12.26
CA ASP A 80 -14.71 -6.53 -12.52
C ASP A 80 -14.66 -7.50 -11.34
N ALA A 81 -14.06 -8.67 -11.53
CA ALA A 81 -13.90 -9.64 -10.44
C ALA A 81 -13.18 -9.05 -9.22
N ARG A 82 -12.36 -8.00 -9.40
CA ARG A 82 -11.63 -7.34 -8.30
C ARG A 82 -12.52 -6.39 -7.51
N SER A 83 -13.50 -5.74 -8.12
CA SER A 83 -14.42 -4.83 -7.44
C SER A 83 -15.43 -5.58 -6.56
N ARG A 84 -15.75 -6.83 -6.93
CA ARG A 84 -16.65 -7.72 -6.18
C ARG A 84 -16.04 -8.34 -4.92
N VAL A 85 -14.74 -8.14 -4.67
CA VAL A 85 -14.08 -8.64 -3.45
C VAL A 85 -14.49 -7.78 -2.25
N PRO A 86 -15.08 -8.37 -1.19
CA PRO A 86 -15.55 -7.63 -0.02
C PRO A 86 -14.38 -7.25 0.91
N ARG A 87 -13.59 -6.25 0.51
CA ARG A 87 -12.36 -5.86 1.24
C ARG A 87 -12.59 -5.35 2.65
N ASP A 88 -13.79 -4.84 2.92
CA ASP A 88 -14.17 -4.35 4.24
C ASP A 88 -14.58 -5.45 5.20
N SER A 89 -14.83 -6.68 4.70
CA SER A 89 -15.20 -7.81 5.53
C SER A 89 -14.07 -8.19 6.50
N LYS A 90 -14.46 -8.69 7.67
CA LYS A 90 -13.52 -9.19 8.67
C LYS A 90 -12.66 -10.32 8.11
N GLU A 91 -13.28 -11.26 7.41
CA GLU A 91 -12.63 -12.42 6.79
C GLU A 91 -11.55 -12.01 5.79
N PHE A 92 -11.83 -11.01 4.94
CA PHE A 92 -10.84 -10.51 3.98
C PHE A 92 -9.65 -9.87 4.70
N LYS A 93 -9.92 -9.04 5.71
CA LYS A 93 -8.87 -8.36 6.49
C LYS A 93 -7.99 -9.36 7.24
N GLU A 94 -8.57 -10.39 7.83
CA GLU A 94 -7.85 -11.48 8.49
C GLU A 94 -6.99 -12.27 7.48
N THR A 95 -7.58 -12.75 6.39
CA THR A 95 -6.85 -13.48 5.35
C THR A 95 -5.72 -12.64 4.73
N PHE A 96 -5.97 -11.34 4.50
CA PHE A 96 -4.98 -10.43 3.96
C PHE A 96 -3.81 -10.20 4.93
N LYS A 97 -4.11 -10.12 6.24
CA LYS A 97 -3.10 -10.02 7.30
C LYS A 97 -2.23 -11.28 7.34
N ASP A 98 -2.84 -12.47 7.26
CA ASP A 98 -2.11 -13.73 7.23
C ASP A 98 -1.18 -13.81 6.02
N ARG A 99 -1.68 -13.43 4.84
CA ARG A 99 -0.86 -13.32 3.62
C ARG A 99 0.33 -12.38 3.83
N GLN A 100 0.13 -11.20 4.43
CA GLN A 100 1.23 -10.26 4.70
C GLN A 100 2.27 -10.86 5.66
N ILE A 101 1.85 -11.60 6.69
CA ILE A 101 2.76 -12.26 7.63
C ILE A 101 3.60 -13.32 6.89
N ILE A 102 2.98 -14.11 6.02
CA ILE A 102 3.65 -15.12 5.21
C ILE A 102 4.65 -14.46 4.24
N GLU A 103 4.26 -13.39 3.55
CA GLU A 103 5.16 -12.64 2.65
C GLU A 103 6.37 -12.08 3.39
N GLN A 104 6.16 -11.50 4.57
CA GLN A 104 7.25 -11.03 5.44
C GLN A 104 8.12 -12.16 5.98
N TYR A 105 7.58 -13.36 6.11
CA TYR A 105 8.35 -14.54 6.50
C TYR A 105 9.26 -15.00 5.36
N TYR A 106 8.70 -15.18 4.16
CA TYR A 106 9.47 -15.59 2.97
C TYR A 106 10.50 -14.54 2.54
N SER A 107 10.21 -13.24 2.68
CA SER A 107 11.19 -12.19 2.36
C SER A 107 12.46 -12.28 3.21
N ARG A 108 12.42 -12.90 4.39
CA ARG A 108 13.60 -13.14 5.25
C ARG A 108 14.43 -14.34 4.77
N LEU A 109 13.85 -15.20 3.94
CA LEU A 109 14.49 -16.37 3.35
C LEU A 109 15.13 -16.04 1.99
N GLY A 110 14.63 -15.02 1.28
CA GLY A 110 15.09 -14.63 -0.07
C GLY A 110 16.61 -14.42 -0.18
N ASP A 111 17.24 -13.70 0.77
CA ASP A 111 18.69 -13.45 0.78
C ASP A 111 19.56 -14.70 1.03
N ARG A 112 18.95 -15.86 1.33
CA ARG A 112 19.64 -17.11 1.70
C ARG A 112 19.68 -18.15 0.58
N GLU A 113 19.58 -17.71 -0.68
CA GLU A 113 19.56 -18.59 -1.86
C GLU A 113 18.42 -19.65 -1.82
N VAL A 114 17.39 -19.41 -1.01
CA VAL A 114 16.23 -20.31 -0.86
C VAL A 114 15.38 -20.27 -2.13
N GLU A 115 15.26 -19.09 -2.75
CA GLU A 115 14.54 -18.93 -4.02
C GLU A 115 15.41 -19.23 -5.26
N ARG A 116 16.74 -19.23 -5.10
CA ARG A 116 17.72 -19.51 -6.15
C ARG A 116 18.79 -20.46 -5.64
N THR A 117 18.40 -21.71 -5.44
CA THR A 117 19.30 -22.76 -4.95
C THR A 117 20.37 -23.12 -5.99
N THR A 118 21.57 -23.44 -5.50
CA THR A 118 22.69 -23.98 -6.29
C THR A 118 22.65 -25.51 -6.37
N HIS A 119 21.72 -26.16 -5.67
CA HIS A 119 21.56 -27.60 -5.65
C HIS A 119 20.63 -28.10 -6.76
N TYR A 120 20.90 -29.29 -7.28
CA TYR A 120 20.14 -29.88 -8.39
C TYR A 120 19.24 -31.05 -7.98
N SER A 121 19.50 -31.71 -6.84
CA SER A 121 18.70 -32.86 -6.41
C SER A 121 17.55 -32.43 -5.49
N PHE A 122 16.40 -33.08 -5.66
CA PHE A 122 15.22 -32.80 -4.83
C PHE A 122 15.50 -32.96 -3.33
N THR A 123 16.24 -34.01 -2.95
CA THR A 123 16.61 -34.24 -1.54
C THR A 123 17.49 -33.12 -0.99
N ALA A 124 18.48 -32.64 -1.73
CA ALA A 124 19.34 -31.55 -1.28
C ALA A 124 18.54 -30.25 -1.13
N ILE A 125 17.68 -29.94 -2.09
CA ILE A 125 16.79 -28.77 -2.04
C ILE A 125 15.85 -28.87 -0.84
N SER A 126 15.19 -30.02 -0.64
CA SER A 126 14.30 -30.26 0.50
C SER A 126 15.01 -30.08 1.85
N ASN A 127 16.23 -30.61 1.98
CA ASN A 127 17.05 -30.44 3.17
C ASN A 127 17.44 -28.96 3.38
N GLN A 128 17.85 -28.25 2.33
CA GLN A 128 18.16 -26.81 2.40
C GLN A 128 16.95 -26.00 2.87
N MET A 129 15.77 -26.24 2.29
CA MET A 129 14.52 -25.58 2.69
C MET A 129 14.21 -25.84 4.16
N THR A 130 14.33 -27.10 4.60
CA THR A 130 14.10 -27.49 6.00
C THR A 130 15.03 -26.74 6.94
N ILE A 131 16.33 -26.66 6.64
CA ILE A 131 17.32 -25.91 7.43
C ILE A 131 16.97 -24.43 7.46
N ALA A 132 16.57 -23.84 6.33
CA ALA A 132 16.20 -22.43 6.24
C ALA A 132 14.99 -22.10 7.14
N HIS A 133 13.95 -22.93 7.10
CA HIS A 133 12.76 -22.77 7.94
C HIS A 133 13.06 -22.97 9.43
N LEU A 134 13.83 -23.99 9.79
CA LEU A 134 14.28 -24.22 11.17
C LEU A 134 15.10 -23.04 11.70
N SER A 135 16.00 -22.49 10.88
CA SER A 135 16.80 -21.33 11.25
C SER A 135 15.94 -20.09 11.51
N ALA A 136 14.90 -19.86 10.70
CA ALA A 136 13.96 -18.76 10.89
C ALA A 136 13.15 -18.92 12.19
N SER A 137 12.70 -20.14 12.49
CA SER A 137 12.00 -20.47 13.75
C SER A 137 12.91 -20.30 14.97
N LEU A 138 14.19 -20.69 14.86
CA LEU A 138 15.16 -20.53 15.95
C LEU A 138 15.39 -19.05 16.27
N ILE A 139 15.52 -18.20 15.25
CA ILE A 139 15.59 -16.73 15.40
C ILE A 139 14.35 -16.20 16.13
N ALA A 140 13.16 -16.71 15.79
CA ALA A 140 11.91 -16.32 16.45
C ALA A 140 11.89 -16.68 17.94
N VAL A 141 12.25 -17.92 18.29
CA VAL A 141 12.32 -18.37 19.68
C VAL A 141 13.37 -17.58 20.45
N ALA A 142 14.55 -17.36 19.87
CA ALA A 142 15.62 -16.60 20.49
C ALA A 142 15.19 -15.14 20.78
N ALA A 143 14.59 -14.46 19.80
CA ALA A 143 14.09 -13.09 19.99
C ALA A 143 12.96 -13.02 21.03
N ALA A 144 11.89 -13.79 20.84
CA ALA A 144 10.66 -13.59 21.59
C ALA A 144 10.68 -14.23 22.97
N VAL A 145 11.25 -15.44 23.09
CA VAL A 145 11.18 -16.24 24.33
C VAL A 145 12.43 -16.02 25.17
N ILE A 146 13.61 -16.15 24.57
CA ILE A 146 14.88 -16.12 25.33
C ILE A 146 15.27 -14.68 25.67
N LEU A 147 15.27 -13.80 24.68
CA LEU A 147 15.73 -12.41 24.84
C LEU A 147 14.61 -11.42 25.19
N GLN A 148 13.35 -11.86 25.17
CA GLN A 148 12.17 -11.02 25.40
C GLN A 148 12.14 -9.75 24.54
N GLN A 149 12.67 -9.83 23.32
CA GLN A 149 12.81 -8.75 22.35
C GLN A 149 12.16 -9.17 21.02
N PRO A 150 10.82 -9.29 20.97
CA PRO A 150 10.12 -9.81 19.79
C PRO A 150 10.36 -8.98 18.53
N ASP A 151 10.63 -7.68 18.66
CA ASP A 151 10.95 -6.79 17.53
C ASP A 151 12.21 -7.20 16.76
N LYS A 152 13.13 -7.93 17.42
CA LYS A 152 14.39 -8.39 16.83
C LYS A 152 14.25 -9.64 15.96
N ILE A 153 13.07 -10.24 15.88
CA ILE A 153 12.77 -11.41 15.01
C ILE A 153 13.07 -11.15 13.53
N ARG A 154 13.12 -9.87 13.13
CA ARG A 154 13.25 -9.44 11.74
C ARG A 154 14.64 -9.72 11.14
N CYS A 155 15.69 -9.81 11.96
CA CYS A 155 17.04 -10.05 11.46
C CYS A 155 17.87 -10.89 12.44
N TYR A 156 18.67 -11.83 11.93
CA TYR A 156 19.62 -12.56 12.78
C TYR A 156 20.76 -11.66 13.26
N ARG A 157 21.13 -10.64 12.47
CA ARG A 157 22.19 -9.67 12.83
C ARG A 157 21.82 -8.85 14.06
N THR A 158 20.54 -8.75 14.40
CA THR A 158 20.08 -8.09 15.63
C THR A 158 20.52 -8.82 16.89
N PHE A 159 20.91 -10.10 16.80
CA PHE A 159 21.50 -10.88 17.90
C PHE A 159 23.02 -10.79 17.95
N ALA A 160 23.68 -10.42 16.84
CA ALA A 160 25.13 -10.36 16.76
C ALA A 160 25.75 -9.16 17.50
N ARG A 161 24.94 -8.22 17.99
CA ARG A 161 25.39 -7.09 18.80
C ARG A 161 25.08 -7.39 20.26
N LEU A 162 26.14 -7.53 21.08
CA LEU A 162 26.02 -7.61 22.53
C LEU A 162 25.24 -6.39 23.06
N PRO A 163 24.40 -6.54 24.10
CA PRO A 163 23.77 -5.40 24.74
C PRO A 163 24.87 -4.43 25.19
N LYS A 164 24.67 -3.13 24.96
CA LYS A 164 25.53 -2.12 25.58
C LYS A 164 25.31 -2.23 27.07
N THR A 165 26.27 -2.83 27.78
CA THR A 165 26.33 -2.82 29.23
C THR A 165 26.39 -1.36 29.68
N GLY A 166 25.38 -0.92 30.44
CA GLY A 166 25.38 0.36 31.13
C GLY A 166 26.31 0.33 32.33
#